data_AF-A0AAN7RPD2-F1
#
_entry.id   AF-A0AAN7RPD2-F1
#
_cell.length_a   1.000
_cell.length_b   1.000
_cell.length_c   1.000
_cell.angle_alpha   90.00
_cell.angle_beta   90.00
_cell.angle_gamma   90.00
#
_symmetry.space_group_name_H-M   'P 1'
#
loop_
_entity.id
_entity.type
_entity.pdbx_description
1 polymer ?
#
loop_
_entity_poly.entity_id
_entity_poly.type
_entity_poly.pdbx_seq_one_letter_code
_entity_poly.pdbx_strand_id
1 'polypeptide(L)'
;MGDGSKGISGDFYIPDYLLVPGSQTTKAAHVPSCPVIVFINSKSGGQLGGQLLVTYRSVLNKNQVFDLGESSPDKVLHQLYVTLEVLKNNGDELAIEVQKKLRIIVAGGDGTASWLLGVISDLELPKPPPVATVPLGTGNNLPFSFGWGKKNPGTDKHSVQLFLNQVKAAKEMKIDSWHLIMRMKSPKEGLCDPIAPLELPHSLHAFHRVSRSDELNMVGYDTFRGGFWNYFSMGMDAQVSYAFHSERKLHPEKFRNQLSNQSTYLKLGCTQGWFCASLFHPSSRNIAQLAKIKIMRRHGNWENLIIPQSIRSIVCLNLPSFSGGLNPWGRPNPKKTCQRDLTPPYVDDGLIEIVGFRNAWHGLVLLTPNGHGTRLAQTSRVRFKFRKGAADHTFMRIDGEPWKQPLPMDDDTVTIEISPSRQVTMLAAPSCQSRSVYDPSSPVRYSNDDDNSSSEDELPDDLEEKRKFGAAESFKLPDVVEISHLS
;
A
#
# COMPACT_ATOMS: atom_id res chain seq x y z
N MET A 1 17.21 -42.64 9.36
CA MET A 1 16.23 -41.61 8.95
C MET A 1 16.17 -40.59 10.08
N GLY A 2 16.88 -39.47 9.93
CA GLY A 2 17.01 -38.45 10.97
C GLY A 2 15.78 -37.56 11.05
N ASP A 3 15.34 -37.31 12.27
CA ASP A 3 14.24 -36.42 12.65
C ASP A 3 14.56 -34.95 12.30
N GLY A 4 14.08 -34.50 11.14
CA GLY A 4 14.26 -33.13 10.63
C GLY A 4 13.35 -32.08 11.29
N SER A 5 12.62 -32.42 12.36
CA SER A 5 11.62 -31.53 12.96
C SER A 5 12.19 -30.57 14.01
N LYS A 6 13.39 -30.83 14.56
CA LYS A 6 14.01 -30.02 15.63
C LYS A 6 14.75 -28.75 15.15
N GLY A 7 15.02 -28.59 13.86
CA GLY A 7 15.82 -27.46 13.34
C GLY A 7 15.03 -26.19 13.00
N ILE A 8 13.76 -26.32 12.59
CA ILE A 8 13.02 -25.21 11.98
C ILE A 8 12.63 -24.15 13.02
N SER A 9 12.19 -24.53 14.22
CA SER A 9 11.70 -23.55 15.21
C SER A 9 12.81 -22.61 15.71
N GLY A 10 14.04 -23.13 15.90
CA GLY A 10 15.16 -22.34 16.41
C GLY A 10 15.63 -21.22 15.47
N ASP A 11 15.47 -21.39 14.16
CA ASP A 11 15.87 -20.39 13.16
C ASP A 11 15.06 -19.09 13.24
N PHE A 12 13.81 -19.18 13.69
CA PHE A 12 12.85 -18.07 13.70
C PHE A 12 12.52 -17.56 15.11
N TYR A 13 12.88 -18.31 16.15
CA TYR A 13 12.46 -18.07 17.52
C TYR A 13 13.08 -16.80 18.11
N ILE A 14 12.24 -15.95 18.72
CA ILE A 14 12.68 -14.78 19.50
C ILE A 14 12.30 -14.99 20.97
N PRO A 15 13.26 -14.92 21.91
CA PRO A 15 13.00 -15.02 23.35
C PRO A 15 12.05 -13.95 23.90
N ASP A 16 11.31 -14.30 24.95
CA ASP A 16 10.30 -13.41 25.57
C ASP A 16 10.87 -12.08 26.06
N TYR A 17 12.10 -12.05 26.58
CA TYR A 17 12.69 -10.83 27.12
C TYR A 17 13.00 -9.76 26.06
N LEU A 18 13.06 -10.14 24.77
CA LEU A 18 13.16 -9.20 23.66
C LEU A 18 11.80 -8.67 23.19
N LEU A 19 10.71 -9.34 23.54
CA LEU A 19 9.36 -9.08 23.03
C LEU A 19 8.44 -8.43 24.09
N VAL A 20 8.62 -8.82 25.35
CA VAL A 20 7.76 -8.45 26.48
C VAL A 20 8.62 -7.71 27.52
N PRO A 21 8.43 -6.39 27.67
CA PRO A 21 9.20 -5.61 28.65
C PRO A 21 9.02 -6.13 30.07
N GLY A 22 10.09 -6.09 30.86
CA GLY A 22 10.10 -6.55 32.25
C GLY A 22 10.21 -8.06 32.43
N SER A 23 10.28 -8.84 31.34
CA SER A 23 10.56 -10.28 31.43
C SER A 23 12.01 -10.52 31.87
N GLN A 24 12.24 -11.61 32.61
CA GLN A 24 13.59 -11.96 33.07
C GLN A 24 14.50 -12.31 31.90
N THR A 25 15.67 -11.66 31.85
CA THR A 25 16.70 -11.95 30.86
C THR A 25 17.18 -13.38 31.03
N THR A 26 17.11 -14.16 29.96
CA THR A 26 17.65 -15.52 29.90
C THR A 26 18.78 -15.52 28.87
N LYS A 27 19.92 -16.14 29.21
CA LYS A 27 20.99 -16.33 28.21
C LYS A 27 20.44 -17.26 27.13
N ALA A 28 20.16 -16.70 25.94
CA ALA A 28 19.71 -17.50 24.81
C ALA A 28 20.84 -18.43 24.36
N ALA A 29 20.52 -19.72 24.18
CA ALA A 29 21.49 -20.73 23.75
C ALA A 29 21.82 -20.64 22.24
N HIS A 30 21.05 -19.88 21.47
CA HIS A 30 21.15 -19.82 20.01
C HIS A 30 20.70 -18.46 19.47
N VAL A 31 21.45 -17.92 18.50
CA VAL A 31 21.07 -16.71 17.75
C VAL A 31 20.24 -17.15 16.53
N PRO A 32 18.98 -16.72 16.41
CA PRO A 32 18.13 -17.12 15.28
C PRO A 32 18.72 -16.60 13.97
N SER A 33 18.74 -17.46 12.95
CA SER A 33 19.24 -17.08 11.62
C SER A 33 18.29 -16.16 10.86
N CYS A 34 16.99 -16.20 11.18
CA CYS A 34 15.93 -15.44 10.54
C CYS A 34 14.79 -15.16 11.54
N PRO A 35 14.99 -14.32 12.57
CA PRO A 35 13.94 -13.97 13.52
C PRO A 35 12.74 -13.34 12.78
N VAL A 36 11.52 -13.75 13.15
CA VAL A 36 10.29 -13.34 12.46
C VAL A 36 9.25 -12.78 13.44
N ILE A 37 8.60 -11.68 13.07
CA ILE A 37 7.36 -11.22 13.70
C ILE A 37 6.21 -11.39 12.70
N VAL A 38 5.07 -11.87 13.18
CA VAL A 38 3.91 -12.18 12.34
C VAL A 38 2.71 -11.33 12.77
N PHE A 39 2.19 -10.54 11.84
CA PHE A 39 0.93 -9.81 11.98
C PHE A 39 -0.16 -10.50 11.17
N ILE A 40 -1.30 -10.80 11.80
CA ILE A 40 -2.39 -11.54 11.15
C ILE A 40 -3.69 -10.79 11.37
N ASN A 41 -4.43 -10.51 10.29
CA ASN A 41 -5.82 -10.11 10.41
C ASN A 41 -6.69 -11.37 10.50
N SER A 42 -7.12 -11.74 11.70
CA SER A 42 -7.88 -12.98 11.95
C SER A 42 -9.19 -13.07 11.16
N LYS A 43 -9.78 -11.92 10.80
CA LYS A 43 -11.03 -11.84 10.02
C LYS A 43 -10.82 -11.99 8.50
N SER A 44 -9.58 -11.96 8.02
CA SER A 44 -9.26 -12.08 6.59
C SER A 44 -9.42 -13.51 6.06
N GLY A 45 -9.65 -13.63 4.75
CA GLY A 45 -9.69 -14.91 4.05
C GLY A 45 -10.87 -15.82 4.41
N GLY A 46 -11.98 -15.29 4.94
CA GLY A 46 -13.12 -16.12 5.33
C GLY A 46 -12.80 -17.05 6.51
N GLN A 47 -12.16 -16.51 7.55
CA GLN A 47 -11.68 -17.21 8.76
C GLN A 47 -10.36 -18.00 8.61
N LEU A 48 -9.73 -17.98 7.43
CA LEU A 48 -8.37 -18.52 7.28
C LEU A 48 -7.35 -17.78 8.16
N GLY A 49 -7.53 -16.47 8.37
CA GLY A 49 -6.69 -15.68 9.27
C GLY A 49 -6.69 -16.21 10.71
N GLY A 50 -7.86 -16.51 11.27
CA GLY A 50 -7.97 -17.09 12.61
C GLY A 50 -7.28 -18.45 12.75
N GLN A 51 -7.40 -19.31 11.74
CA GLN A 51 -6.68 -20.60 11.71
C GLN A 51 -5.17 -20.41 11.65
N LEU A 52 -4.68 -19.49 10.80
CA LEU A 52 -3.26 -19.17 10.74
C LEU A 52 -2.74 -18.62 12.06
N LEU A 53 -3.51 -17.78 12.75
CA LEU A 53 -3.14 -17.24 14.06
C LEU A 53 -2.84 -18.36 15.05
N VAL A 54 -3.73 -19.36 15.15
CA VAL A 54 -3.53 -20.53 16.01
C VAL A 54 -2.29 -21.33 15.58
N THR A 55 -2.15 -21.60 14.28
CA THR A 55 -1.03 -22.40 13.77
C THR A 55 0.31 -21.70 13.99
N TYR A 56 0.45 -20.40 13.67
CA TYR A 56 1.68 -19.65 13.90
C TYR A 56 2.04 -19.60 15.39
N ARG A 57 1.07 -19.38 16.30
CA ARG A 57 1.29 -19.44 17.76
C ARG A 57 1.68 -20.83 18.27
N SER A 58 1.42 -21.90 17.50
CA SER A 58 1.86 -23.27 17.81
C SER A 58 3.26 -23.62 17.28
N VAL A 59 3.78 -22.83 16.33
CA VAL A 59 5.07 -23.06 15.65
C VAL A 59 6.15 -22.10 16.15
N LEU A 60 5.78 -20.86 16.45
CA LEU A 60 6.65 -19.79 16.95
C LEU A 60 6.33 -19.48 18.41
N ASN A 61 7.12 -18.60 19.03
CA ASN A 61 6.73 -18.01 20.30
C ASN A 61 5.40 -17.24 20.11
N LYS A 62 4.43 -17.45 21.01
CA LYS A 62 3.13 -16.76 20.97
C LYS A 62 3.27 -15.23 20.97
N ASN A 63 4.33 -14.70 21.59
CA ASN A 63 4.63 -13.27 21.66
C ASN A 63 5.25 -12.73 20.36
N GLN A 64 5.54 -13.58 19.36
CA GLN A 64 5.94 -13.16 18.01
C GLN A 64 4.74 -13.00 17.07
N VAL A 65 3.53 -13.37 17.49
CA VAL A 65 2.36 -13.51 16.62
C VAL A 65 1.19 -12.67 17.13
N PHE A 66 0.93 -11.58 16.41
CA PHE A 66 -0.04 -10.54 16.78
C PHE A 66 -1.29 -10.61 15.91
N ASP A 67 -2.46 -10.59 16.54
CA ASP A 67 -3.71 -10.33 15.83
C ASP A 67 -3.90 -8.81 15.66
N LEU A 68 -4.04 -8.38 14.42
CA LEU A 68 -4.28 -6.97 14.06
C LEU A 68 -5.63 -6.45 14.54
N GLY A 69 -6.56 -7.34 14.89
CA GLY A 69 -7.80 -6.96 15.57
C GLY A 69 -7.62 -6.67 17.07
N GLU A 70 -6.53 -7.14 17.68
CA GLU A 70 -6.25 -6.99 19.12
C GLU A 70 -5.19 -5.91 19.39
N SER A 71 -4.19 -5.77 18.53
CA SER A 71 -3.09 -4.82 18.70
C SER A 71 -2.70 -4.19 17.37
N SER A 72 -2.54 -2.87 17.37
CA SER A 72 -2.14 -2.13 16.18
C SER A 72 -0.62 -2.31 15.91
N PRO A 73 -0.18 -2.38 14.64
CA PRO A 73 1.22 -2.61 14.31
C PRO A 73 2.17 -1.57 14.88
N ASP A 74 1.72 -0.31 14.98
CA ASP A 74 2.52 0.80 15.47
C ASP A 74 2.90 0.63 16.94
N LYS A 75 1.94 0.24 17.79
CA LYS A 75 2.20 -0.05 19.20
C LYS A 75 3.18 -1.21 19.36
N VAL A 76 2.99 -2.28 18.60
CA VAL A 76 3.85 -3.46 18.64
C VAL A 76 5.27 -3.15 18.18
N LEU A 77 5.42 -2.50 17.02
CA LEU A 77 6.74 -2.19 16.45
C LEU A 77 7.48 -1.14 17.27
N HIS A 78 6.80 -0.10 17.73
CA HIS A 78 7.40 0.90 18.62
C HIS A 78 7.94 0.24 19.90
N GLN A 79 7.10 -0.56 20.57
CA GLN A 79 7.50 -1.29 21.80
C GLN A 79 8.70 -2.20 21.56
N LEU A 80 8.68 -2.98 20.48
CA LEU A 80 9.75 -3.90 20.10
C LEU A 80 11.07 -3.15 19.91
N TYR A 81 11.05 -2.08 19.10
CA TYR A 81 12.27 -1.33 18.80
C TYR A 81 12.81 -0.56 20.00
N VAL A 82 11.95 0.01 20.85
CA VAL A 82 12.38 0.61 22.12
C VAL A 82 13.05 -0.44 23.02
N THR A 83 12.46 -1.63 23.13
CA THR A 83 13.01 -2.73 23.93
C THR A 83 14.37 -3.18 23.40
N LEU A 84 14.48 -3.39 22.08
CA LEU A 84 15.72 -3.76 21.43
C LEU A 84 16.79 -2.69 21.65
N GLU A 85 16.45 -1.40 21.52
CA GLU A 85 17.43 -0.31 21.70
C GLU A 85 17.95 -0.23 23.14
N VAL A 86 17.08 -0.36 24.14
CA VAL A 86 17.49 -0.41 25.55
C VAL A 86 18.43 -1.59 25.81
N LEU A 87 18.12 -2.77 25.27
CA LEU A 87 18.95 -3.96 25.48
C LEU A 87 20.29 -3.88 24.74
N LYS A 88 20.31 -3.30 23.54
CA LYS A 88 21.55 -3.02 22.80
C LYS A 88 22.46 -2.07 23.58
N ASN A 89 21.90 -1.01 24.16
CA ASN A 89 22.65 -0.05 24.99
C ASN A 89 23.21 -0.70 26.27
N ASN A 90 22.54 -1.76 26.76
CA ASN A 90 23.02 -2.58 27.87
C ASN A 90 24.00 -3.70 27.44
N GLY A 91 24.39 -3.77 26.17
CA GLY A 91 25.37 -4.74 25.65
C GLY A 91 24.80 -6.11 25.27
N ASP A 92 23.49 -6.24 25.06
CA ASP A 92 22.88 -7.50 24.61
C ASP A 92 23.15 -7.75 23.11
N GLU A 93 24.08 -8.67 22.81
CA GLU A 93 24.44 -9.05 21.44
C GLU A 93 23.27 -9.70 20.67
N LEU A 94 22.38 -10.41 21.35
CA LEU A 94 21.24 -11.05 20.71
C LEU A 94 20.24 -10.00 20.21
N ALA A 95 20.01 -8.94 20.98
CA ALA A 95 19.16 -7.82 20.55
C ALA A 95 19.69 -7.17 19.26
N ILE A 96 21.02 -6.99 19.14
CA ILE A 96 21.68 -6.47 17.93
C ILE A 96 21.42 -7.39 16.74
N GLU A 97 21.68 -8.69 16.90
CA GLU A 97 21.55 -9.66 15.82
C GLU A 97 20.08 -9.87 15.41
N VAL A 98 19.16 -9.84 16.37
CA VAL A 98 17.72 -9.92 16.10
C VAL A 98 17.26 -8.70 15.30
N GLN A 99 17.59 -7.48 15.72
CA GLN A 99 17.23 -6.27 14.95
C GLN A 99 17.78 -6.32 13.52
N LYS A 100 19.02 -6.79 13.35
CA LYS A 100 19.69 -6.86 12.04
C LYS A 100 19.05 -7.88 11.09
N LYS A 101 18.54 -9.00 11.60
CA LYS A 101 18.02 -10.12 10.78
C LYS A 101 16.51 -10.24 10.79
N LEU A 102 15.82 -9.36 11.52
CA LEU A 102 14.37 -9.40 11.70
C LEU A 102 13.66 -9.31 10.35
N ARG A 103 12.69 -10.20 10.13
CA ARG A 103 11.74 -10.15 9.02
C ARG A 103 10.32 -10.06 9.56
N ILE A 104 9.42 -9.44 8.80
CA ILE A 104 8.01 -9.39 9.16
C ILE A 104 7.18 -10.19 8.16
N ILE A 105 6.20 -10.93 8.66
CA ILE A 105 5.14 -11.56 7.86
C ILE A 105 3.83 -10.85 8.18
N VAL A 106 3.08 -10.45 7.15
CA VAL A 106 1.72 -9.92 7.28
C VAL A 106 0.72 -10.81 6.54
N ALA A 107 -0.30 -11.29 7.24
CA ALA A 107 -1.36 -12.11 6.67
C ALA A 107 -2.69 -11.33 6.62
N GLY A 108 -3.15 -11.05 5.40
CA GLY A 108 -4.32 -10.21 5.16
C GLY A 108 -4.59 -9.97 3.67
N GLY A 109 -5.41 -8.96 3.38
CA GLY A 109 -5.54 -8.40 2.03
C GLY A 109 -4.52 -7.29 1.77
N ASP A 110 -4.55 -6.72 0.56
CA ASP A 110 -3.63 -5.63 0.16
C ASP A 110 -3.72 -4.41 1.12
N GLY A 111 -4.92 -4.03 1.57
CA GLY A 111 -5.09 -2.94 2.56
C GLY A 111 -4.45 -3.23 3.92
N THR A 112 -4.49 -4.49 4.40
CA THR A 112 -3.81 -4.89 5.64
C THR A 112 -2.29 -4.82 5.50
N ALA A 113 -1.75 -5.27 4.37
CA ALA A 113 -0.33 -5.15 4.10
C ALA A 113 0.10 -3.67 3.97
N SER A 114 -0.69 -2.86 3.27
CA SER A 114 -0.41 -1.43 3.05
C SER A 114 -0.47 -0.64 4.36
N TRP A 115 -1.38 -0.98 5.28
CA TRP A 115 -1.42 -0.39 6.62
C TRP A 115 -0.11 -0.65 7.38
N LEU A 116 0.37 -1.90 7.40
CA LEU A 116 1.64 -2.23 8.06
C LEU A 116 2.83 -1.49 7.40
N LEU A 117 2.88 -1.44 6.07
CA LEU A 117 3.93 -0.71 5.34
C LEU A 117 3.90 0.80 5.66
N GLY A 118 2.69 1.37 5.79
CA GLY A 118 2.48 2.73 6.27
C GLY A 118 3.05 2.96 7.66
N VAL A 119 2.78 2.05 8.60
CA VAL A 119 3.34 2.13 9.96
C VAL A 119 4.87 2.04 9.93
N ILE A 120 5.45 1.10 9.17
CA ILE A 120 6.92 0.97 9.06
C ILE A 120 7.55 2.25 8.51
N SER A 121 6.90 2.88 7.52
CA SER A 121 7.35 4.14 6.95
C SER A 121 7.24 5.32 7.94
N ASP A 122 6.16 5.39 8.72
CA ASP A 122 5.89 6.50 9.65
C ASP A 122 6.75 6.45 10.92
N LEU A 123 7.10 5.24 11.38
CA LEU A 123 7.91 5.01 12.58
C LEU A 123 9.41 5.26 12.35
N GLU A 124 9.86 5.31 11.10
CA GLU A 124 11.27 5.59 10.76
C GLU A 124 12.26 4.70 11.49
N LEU A 125 11.92 3.41 11.58
CA LEU A 125 12.66 2.45 12.39
C LEU A 125 14.13 2.36 11.96
N PRO A 126 15.07 2.31 12.92
CA PRO A 126 16.48 2.08 12.61
C PRO A 126 16.64 0.66 12.02
N LYS A 127 17.02 0.56 10.75
CA LYS A 127 17.01 -0.69 9.96
C LYS A 127 15.59 -1.30 9.91
N PRO A 128 14.70 -0.77 9.05
CA PRO A 128 13.34 -1.30 8.94
C PRO A 128 13.35 -2.71 8.34
N PRO A 129 12.60 -3.66 8.92
CA PRO A 129 12.68 -5.07 8.54
C PRO A 129 11.89 -5.32 7.24
N PRO A 130 12.35 -6.22 6.36
CA PRO A 130 11.65 -6.51 5.12
C PRO A 130 10.38 -7.32 5.37
N VAL A 131 9.34 -7.08 4.54
CA VAL A 131 7.98 -7.62 4.76
C VAL A 131 7.62 -8.68 3.72
N ALA A 132 7.16 -9.85 4.17
CA ALA A 132 6.50 -10.86 3.35
C ALA A 132 4.97 -10.82 3.56
N THR A 133 4.21 -11.03 2.49
CA THR A 133 2.74 -10.94 2.52
C THR A 133 2.10 -12.31 2.28
N VAL A 134 1.26 -12.77 3.20
CA VAL A 134 0.43 -13.97 3.04
C VAL A 134 -0.93 -13.57 2.40
N PRO A 135 -1.26 -14.09 1.21
CA PRO A 135 -2.44 -13.71 0.45
C PRO A 135 -3.76 -14.25 1.04
N LEU A 136 -4.42 -13.46 1.89
CA LEU A 136 -5.75 -13.77 2.47
C LEU A 136 -6.90 -12.93 1.90
N GLY A 137 -6.63 -11.93 1.05
CA GLY A 137 -7.65 -11.11 0.41
C GLY A 137 -8.27 -11.74 -0.86
N THR A 138 -9.20 -11.02 -1.49
CA THR A 138 -9.79 -11.45 -2.77
C THR A 138 -8.89 -11.10 -3.98
N GLY A 139 -8.25 -9.92 -3.93
CA GLY A 139 -7.47 -9.33 -5.03
C GLY A 139 -5.97 -9.59 -4.98
N ASN A 140 -5.36 -9.63 -3.78
CA ASN A 140 -3.99 -10.06 -3.49
C ASN A 140 -2.93 -9.66 -4.54
N ASN A 141 -2.79 -8.37 -4.79
CA ASN A 141 -1.88 -7.88 -5.80
C ASN A 141 -0.43 -7.76 -5.29
N LEU A 142 -0.24 -7.28 -4.06
CA LEU A 142 1.08 -7.22 -3.41
C LEU A 142 1.74 -8.61 -3.32
N PRO A 143 1.11 -9.62 -2.69
CA PRO A 143 1.68 -10.96 -2.63
C PRO A 143 1.92 -11.57 -4.01
N PHE A 144 1.04 -11.31 -4.99
CA PHE A 144 1.24 -11.81 -6.35
C PHE A 144 2.46 -11.17 -7.04
N SER A 145 2.60 -9.83 -6.94
CA SER A 145 3.72 -9.07 -7.51
C SER A 145 5.08 -9.53 -6.97
N PHE A 146 5.14 -9.92 -5.70
CA PHE A 146 6.37 -10.38 -5.02
C PHE A 146 6.53 -11.91 -5.00
N GLY A 147 5.68 -12.64 -5.74
CA GLY A 147 5.85 -14.08 -5.97
C GLY A 147 5.29 -15.00 -4.89
N TRP A 148 4.53 -14.49 -3.92
CA TRP A 148 3.86 -15.26 -2.85
C TRP A 148 2.55 -15.92 -3.30
N GLY A 149 2.12 -15.63 -4.54
CA GLY A 149 0.93 -16.22 -5.15
C GLY A 149 -0.37 -15.45 -4.86
N LYS A 150 -1.46 -15.91 -5.49
CA LYS A 150 -2.79 -15.27 -5.39
C LYS A 150 -3.63 -15.77 -4.20
N LYS A 151 -3.27 -16.92 -3.64
CA LYS A 151 -4.01 -17.63 -2.60
C LYS A 151 -3.05 -18.18 -1.55
N ASN A 152 -3.51 -18.22 -0.31
CA ASN A 152 -2.75 -18.82 0.78
C ASN A 152 -2.51 -20.32 0.50
N PRO A 153 -1.26 -20.82 0.62
CA PRO A 153 -0.95 -22.23 0.33
C PRO A 153 -1.62 -23.22 1.29
N GLY A 154 -1.89 -22.83 2.53
CA GLY A 154 -2.55 -23.66 3.53
C GLY A 154 -2.49 -23.04 4.92
N THR A 155 -3.28 -23.54 5.87
CA THR A 155 -3.33 -23.04 7.26
C THR A 155 -2.77 -24.03 8.28
N ASP A 156 -2.42 -25.23 7.84
CA ASP A 156 -1.85 -26.29 8.67
C ASP A 156 -0.37 -26.02 8.98
N LYS A 157 0.15 -26.77 9.96
CA LYS A 157 1.53 -26.62 10.45
C LYS A 157 2.57 -26.81 9.35
N HIS A 158 2.38 -27.76 8.44
CA HIS A 158 3.34 -28.03 7.37
C HIS A 158 3.38 -26.86 6.39
N SER A 159 2.21 -26.36 5.96
CA SER A 159 2.11 -25.18 5.10
C SER A 159 2.77 -23.94 5.71
N VAL A 160 2.56 -23.69 7.01
CA VAL A 160 3.19 -22.57 7.73
C VAL A 160 4.72 -22.73 7.79
N GLN A 161 5.23 -23.92 8.08
CA GLN A 161 6.68 -24.17 8.09
C GLN A 161 7.32 -24.02 6.71
N LEU A 162 6.64 -24.47 5.65
CA LEU A 162 7.08 -24.24 4.27
C LEU A 162 7.13 -22.76 3.94
N PHE A 163 6.12 -21.98 4.34
CA PHE A 163 6.11 -20.54 4.13
C PHE A 163 7.24 -19.84 4.89
N LEU A 164 7.52 -20.21 6.14
CA LEU A 164 8.65 -19.70 6.92
C LEU A 164 10.00 -19.97 6.22
N ASN A 165 10.18 -21.16 5.65
CA ASN A 165 11.39 -21.48 4.89
C ASN A 165 11.51 -20.67 3.60
N GLN A 166 10.40 -20.41 2.91
CA GLN A 166 10.39 -19.49 1.76
C GLN A 166 10.72 -18.06 2.19
N VAL A 167 10.19 -17.59 3.32
CA VAL A 167 10.52 -16.30 3.93
C VAL A 167 12.00 -16.22 4.25
N LYS A 168 12.63 -17.27 4.80
CA LYS A 168 14.08 -17.33 5.05
C LYS A 168 14.91 -17.21 3.77
N ALA A 169 14.48 -17.86 2.69
CA ALA A 169 15.18 -17.88 1.41
C ALA A 169 14.88 -16.67 0.50
N ALA A 170 13.87 -15.85 0.84
CA ALA A 170 13.44 -14.72 0.03
C ALA A 170 14.51 -13.63 -0.04
N LYS A 171 14.53 -12.95 -1.19
CA LYS A 171 15.42 -11.81 -1.45
C LYS A 171 14.74 -10.52 -1.03
N GLU A 172 15.53 -9.56 -0.59
CA GLU A 172 15.05 -8.21 -0.30
C GLU A 172 14.92 -7.41 -1.59
N MET A 173 13.82 -6.68 -1.75
CA MET A 173 13.54 -5.81 -2.89
C MET A 173 12.95 -4.51 -2.37
N LYS A 174 13.54 -3.37 -2.77
CA LYS A 174 12.97 -2.06 -2.46
C LYS A 174 11.72 -1.83 -3.31
N ILE A 175 10.77 -1.11 -2.74
CA ILE A 175 9.58 -0.66 -3.43
C ILE A 175 9.30 0.80 -3.08
N ASP A 176 8.99 1.59 -4.10
CA ASP A 176 8.50 2.95 -4.00
C ASP A 176 7.15 2.98 -3.28
N SER A 177 6.95 4.04 -2.50
CA SER A 177 5.66 4.34 -1.93
C SER A 177 5.21 5.72 -2.40
N TRP A 178 3.90 5.92 -2.40
CA TRP A 178 3.30 7.10 -3.00
C TRP A 178 2.43 7.82 -1.99
N HIS A 179 2.77 9.07 -1.75
CA HIS A 179 2.01 9.96 -0.87
C HIS A 179 0.91 10.63 -1.67
N LEU A 180 -0.32 10.42 -1.23
CA LEU A 180 -1.52 11.05 -1.75
C LEU A 180 -1.97 12.15 -0.78
N ILE A 181 -2.06 13.38 -1.27
CA ILE A 181 -2.62 14.52 -0.55
C ILE A 181 -3.88 14.96 -1.29
N MET A 182 -5.02 14.92 -0.60
CA MET A 182 -6.28 15.44 -1.08
C MET A 182 -6.65 16.69 -0.29
N ARG A 183 -7.01 17.78 -0.99
CA ARG A 183 -7.52 19.02 -0.38
C ARG A 183 -8.91 19.30 -0.92
N MET A 184 -9.85 19.57 -0.02
CA MET A 184 -11.22 19.94 -0.36
C MET A 184 -11.78 20.92 0.66
N LYS A 185 -12.77 21.73 0.27
CA LYS A 185 -13.36 22.71 1.18
C LYS A 185 -14.07 22.00 2.34
N SER A 186 -13.87 22.49 3.55
CA SER A 186 -14.60 22.04 4.73
C SER A 186 -16.11 22.32 4.52
N PRO A 187 -16.99 21.36 4.77
CA PRO A 187 -18.44 21.59 4.65
C PRO A 187 -18.89 22.73 5.57
N LYS A 188 -19.75 23.64 5.08
CA LYS A 188 -20.40 24.66 5.93
C LYS A 188 -21.57 24.02 6.68
N GLU A 189 -21.69 24.29 7.98
CA GLU A 189 -22.69 23.82 8.95
C GLU A 189 -23.91 23.05 8.38
N GLY A 190 -23.95 21.76 8.72
CA GLY A 190 -25.09 20.84 8.66
C GLY A 190 -24.88 19.77 9.72
N LEU A 191 -25.82 18.83 9.91
CA LEU A 191 -25.80 17.68 10.85
C LEU A 191 -24.62 16.68 10.65
N CYS A 192 -23.50 17.13 10.12
CA CYS A 192 -22.36 16.34 9.68
C CYS A 192 -21.09 16.98 10.22
N ASP A 193 -21.01 17.04 11.55
CA ASP A 193 -19.75 17.18 12.26
C ASP A 193 -19.32 15.80 12.79
N PRO A 194 -18.19 15.24 12.33
CA PRO A 194 -17.51 15.52 11.06
C PRO A 194 -18.10 14.59 10.00
N ILE A 195 -18.51 15.07 8.81
CA ILE A 195 -18.92 14.29 7.61
C ILE A 195 -19.07 12.80 7.95
N ALA A 196 -20.25 12.36 8.43
CA ALA A 196 -20.45 10.96 8.83
C ALA A 196 -19.81 10.07 7.77
N PRO A 197 -18.83 9.20 8.14
CA PRO A 197 -17.59 9.09 7.41
C PRO A 197 -17.86 9.00 5.92
N LEU A 198 -17.22 9.86 5.12
CA LEU A 198 -16.53 9.25 4.00
C LEU A 198 -15.81 8.08 4.65
N GLU A 199 -16.24 6.84 4.41
CA GLU A 199 -15.53 5.66 4.87
C GLU A 199 -14.23 5.64 4.07
N LEU A 200 -13.37 6.60 4.40
CA LEU A 200 -12.09 6.80 3.79
C LEU A 200 -11.30 5.53 4.08
N PRO A 201 -10.47 5.12 3.11
CA PRO A 201 -9.54 4.03 3.34
C PRO A 201 -8.82 4.20 4.68
N HIS A 202 -8.52 3.09 5.36
CA HIS A 202 -7.64 3.10 6.53
C HIS A 202 -6.26 3.69 6.22
N SER A 203 -5.91 3.76 4.93
CA SER A 203 -4.68 4.37 4.45
C SER A 203 -4.78 5.88 4.23
N LEU A 204 -5.95 6.52 4.44
CA LEU A 204 -6.17 7.95 4.25
C LEU A 204 -6.70 8.60 5.54
N HIS A 205 -6.04 9.65 5.98
CA HIS A 205 -6.30 10.30 7.27
C HIS A 205 -6.49 11.81 7.10
N ALA A 206 -7.45 12.38 7.83
CA ALA A 206 -7.56 13.83 7.96
C ALA A 206 -6.31 14.38 8.64
N PHE A 207 -5.80 15.49 8.13
CA PHE A 207 -4.58 16.14 8.57
C PHE A 207 -4.80 17.64 8.69
N HIS A 208 -4.81 18.12 9.94
CA HIS A 208 -5.21 19.49 10.27
C HIS A 208 -4.01 20.46 10.39
N ARG A 209 -2.77 19.96 10.42
CA ARG A 209 -1.54 20.77 10.53
C ARG A 209 -0.89 21.00 9.17
N VAL A 210 -1.52 21.81 8.33
CA VAL A 210 -0.90 22.20 7.06
C VAL A 210 -0.03 23.43 7.30
N SER A 211 1.24 23.38 6.87
CA SER A 211 2.17 24.52 6.98
C SER A 211 1.55 25.79 6.37
N ARG A 212 1.73 26.93 7.05
CA ARG A 212 1.18 28.23 6.60
C ARG A 212 1.84 28.73 5.31
N SER A 213 3.01 28.18 4.94
CA SER A 213 3.73 28.53 3.72
C SER A 213 3.33 27.70 2.50
N ASP A 214 2.43 26.72 2.65
CA ASP A 214 1.90 25.96 1.52
C ASP A 214 0.85 26.80 0.79
N GLU A 215 1.15 27.23 -0.43
CA GLU A 215 0.24 28.03 -1.27
C GLU A 215 -1.11 27.34 -1.56
N LEU A 216 -1.18 26.01 -1.40
CA LEU A 216 -2.41 25.24 -1.57
C LEU A 216 -3.21 25.08 -0.27
N ASN A 217 -2.67 25.55 0.87
CA ASN A 217 -3.36 25.59 2.15
C ASN A 217 -4.28 26.82 2.21
N MET A 218 -5.58 26.59 2.03
CA MET A 218 -6.57 27.66 2.02
C MET A 218 -7.43 27.58 3.27
N VAL A 219 -7.73 28.73 3.88
CA VAL A 219 -8.64 28.80 5.05
C VAL A 219 -10.00 28.20 4.69
N GLY A 220 -10.50 27.29 5.52
CA GLY A 220 -11.75 26.56 5.31
C GLY A 220 -11.64 25.36 4.36
N TYR A 221 -10.45 24.78 4.22
CA TYR A 221 -10.21 23.53 3.49
C TYR A 221 -9.64 22.45 4.41
N ASP A 222 -10.18 21.24 4.27
CA ASP A 222 -9.67 20.04 4.92
C ASP A 222 -8.61 19.39 4.01
N THR A 223 -7.54 18.92 4.65
CA THR A 223 -6.48 18.15 3.99
C THR A 223 -6.53 16.72 4.47
N PHE A 224 -6.45 15.78 3.54
CA PHE A 224 -6.34 14.36 3.81
C PHE A 224 -5.03 13.85 3.21
N ARG A 225 -4.33 13.01 3.96
CA ARG A 225 -3.05 12.42 3.56
C ARG A 225 -3.09 10.90 3.64
N GLY A 226 -2.38 10.22 2.77
CA GLY A 226 -2.34 8.77 2.78
C GLY A 226 -1.24 8.18 1.93
N GLY A 227 -0.92 6.92 2.18
CA GLY A 227 0.13 6.18 1.49
C GLY A 227 -0.43 5.03 0.67
N PHE A 228 0.23 4.73 -0.45
CA PHE A 228 -0.07 3.52 -1.22
C PHE A 228 1.17 2.89 -1.85
N TRP A 229 1.14 1.57 -1.98
CA TRP A 229 2.21 0.73 -2.55
C TRP A 229 1.78 -0.02 -3.80
N ASN A 230 0.49 -0.04 -4.11
CA ASN A 230 -0.03 -0.82 -5.23
C ASN A 230 -0.63 0.08 -6.30
N TYR A 231 -1.73 0.78 -6.01
CA TYR A 231 -2.31 1.73 -6.94
C TYR A 231 -3.29 2.71 -6.29
N PHE A 232 -3.46 3.85 -6.97
CA PHE A 232 -4.62 4.72 -6.86
C PHE A 232 -5.46 4.60 -8.12
N SER A 233 -6.79 4.52 -8.00
CA SER A 233 -7.69 4.57 -9.15
C SER A 233 -8.91 5.44 -8.93
N MET A 234 -9.45 5.94 -10.04
CA MET A 234 -10.62 6.79 -10.04
C MET A 234 -11.52 6.53 -11.25
N GLY A 235 -12.81 6.66 -10.99
CA GLY A 235 -13.87 6.64 -11.98
C GLY A 235 -14.54 5.29 -11.98
N MET A 236 -14.72 4.76 -13.18
CA MET A 236 -15.47 3.54 -13.40
C MET A 236 -14.96 2.40 -12.51
N ASP A 237 -13.74 1.85 -12.68
CA ASP A 237 -13.24 0.68 -11.92
C ASP A 237 -13.41 0.77 -10.38
N ALA A 238 -13.24 1.96 -9.81
CA ALA A 238 -13.46 2.22 -8.39
C ALA A 238 -14.93 2.09 -7.97
N GLN A 239 -15.89 2.43 -8.84
CA GLN A 239 -17.34 2.29 -8.59
C GLN A 239 -17.78 0.82 -8.45
N VAL A 240 -17.25 -0.10 -9.27
CA VAL A 240 -17.52 -1.55 -9.08
C VAL A 240 -16.92 -2.03 -7.77
N SER A 241 -15.72 -1.56 -7.45
CA SER A 241 -15.06 -1.88 -6.19
C SER A 241 -15.88 -1.40 -4.99
N TYR A 242 -16.41 -0.18 -5.05
CA TYR A 242 -17.27 0.40 -4.02
C TYR A 242 -18.55 -0.40 -3.82
N ALA A 243 -19.24 -0.78 -4.91
CA ALA A 243 -20.45 -1.61 -4.82
C ALA A 243 -20.16 -2.99 -4.23
N PHE A 244 -19.06 -3.63 -4.66
CA PHE A 244 -18.62 -4.91 -4.11
C PHE A 244 -18.31 -4.82 -2.61
N HIS A 245 -17.60 -3.76 -2.20
CA HIS A 245 -17.25 -3.53 -0.79
C HIS A 245 -18.49 -3.26 0.07
N SER A 246 -19.44 -2.47 -0.45
CA SER A 246 -20.71 -2.17 0.23
C SER A 246 -21.54 -3.45 0.42
N GLU A 247 -21.68 -4.28 -0.62
CA GLU A 247 -22.37 -5.57 -0.54
C GLU A 247 -21.68 -6.51 0.47
N ARG A 248 -20.34 -6.52 0.48
CA ARG A 248 -19.56 -7.32 1.43
C ARG A 248 -19.76 -6.88 2.88
N LYS A 249 -19.93 -5.58 3.13
CA LYS A 249 -20.22 -5.04 4.47
C LYS A 249 -21.63 -5.40 4.92
N LEU A 250 -22.61 -5.33 4.01
CA LEU A 250 -24.01 -5.65 4.32
C LEU A 250 -24.25 -7.15 4.50
N HIS A 251 -23.55 -7.99 3.73
CA HIS A 251 -23.77 -9.43 3.66
C HIS A 251 -22.49 -10.27 3.80
N PRO A 252 -21.71 -10.11 4.89
CA PRO A 252 -20.41 -10.76 5.05
C PRO A 252 -20.46 -12.30 4.93
N GLU A 253 -21.59 -12.92 5.24
CA GLU A 253 -21.85 -14.36 5.10
C GLU A 253 -21.73 -14.87 3.66
N LYS A 254 -22.02 -14.02 2.66
CA LYS A 254 -21.90 -14.37 1.24
C LYS A 254 -20.47 -14.34 0.72
N PHE A 255 -19.55 -13.71 1.46
CA PHE A 255 -18.19 -13.39 0.99
C PHE A 255 -17.08 -14.23 1.63
N ARG A 256 -17.39 -15.47 2.01
CA ARG A 256 -16.44 -16.38 2.67
C ARG A 256 -15.41 -17.00 1.73
N ASN A 257 -15.73 -17.10 0.43
CA ASN A 257 -14.93 -17.85 -0.53
C ASN A 257 -14.34 -16.92 -1.60
N GLN A 258 -13.03 -16.94 -1.80
CA GLN A 258 -12.36 -16.06 -2.77
C GLN A 258 -12.90 -16.20 -4.20
N LEU A 259 -13.20 -17.42 -4.66
CA LEU A 259 -13.78 -17.65 -6.00
C LEU A 259 -15.19 -17.06 -6.14
N SER A 260 -16.02 -17.25 -5.11
CA SER A 260 -17.35 -16.65 -5.05
C SER A 260 -17.25 -15.12 -5.08
N ASN A 261 -16.31 -14.56 -4.30
CA ASN A 261 -16.07 -13.12 -4.24
C ASN A 261 -15.66 -12.56 -5.62
N GLN A 262 -14.75 -13.25 -6.32
CA GLN A 262 -14.35 -12.87 -7.68
C GLN A 262 -15.52 -12.93 -8.67
N SER A 263 -16.39 -13.94 -8.55
CA SER A 263 -17.61 -14.06 -9.37
C SER A 263 -18.61 -12.93 -9.11
N THR A 264 -18.88 -12.61 -7.84
CA THR A 264 -19.75 -11.50 -7.45
C THR A 264 -19.19 -10.16 -7.95
N TYR A 265 -17.88 -9.95 -7.87
CA TYR A 265 -17.23 -8.76 -8.41
C TYR A 265 -17.46 -8.63 -9.93
N LEU A 266 -17.29 -9.72 -10.68
CA LEU A 266 -17.56 -9.75 -12.12
C LEU A 266 -19.04 -9.47 -12.42
N LYS A 267 -19.95 -10.08 -11.67
CA LYS A 267 -21.40 -9.87 -11.82
C LYS A 267 -21.79 -8.41 -11.61
N LEU A 268 -21.23 -7.75 -10.58
CA LEU A 268 -21.44 -6.32 -10.35
C LEU A 268 -20.90 -5.44 -11.48
N GLY A 269 -19.75 -5.81 -12.05
CA GLY A 269 -19.23 -5.17 -13.26
C GLY A 269 -20.19 -5.27 -14.45
N CYS A 270 -20.86 -6.42 -14.61
CA CYS A 270 -21.87 -6.62 -15.65
C CYS A 270 -23.15 -5.80 -15.40
N THR A 271 -23.68 -5.80 -14.18
CA THR A 271 -24.98 -5.18 -13.86
C THR A 271 -24.93 -3.65 -13.85
N GLN A 272 -23.76 -3.04 -13.64
CA GLN A 272 -23.62 -1.57 -13.72
C GLN A 272 -23.63 -1.02 -15.15
N GLY A 273 -23.85 -1.86 -16.16
CA GLY A 273 -24.01 -1.45 -17.56
C GLY A 273 -22.69 -1.11 -18.26
N TRP A 274 -21.55 -1.55 -17.72
CA TRP A 274 -20.24 -1.14 -18.22
C TRP A 274 -19.77 -1.86 -19.49
N PHE A 275 -20.32 -3.03 -19.76
CA PHE A 275 -20.21 -3.67 -21.08
C PHE A 275 -21.05 -2.92 -22.13
N CYS A 276 -21.98 -2.08 -21.70
CA CYS A 276 -22.81 -1.24 -22.55
C CYS A 276 -22.64 0.25 -22.18
N ALA A 277 -21.42 0.67 -21.81
CA ALA A 277 -21.15 2.02 -21.29
C ALA A 277 -21.54 3.14 -22.26
N SER A 278 -21.57 2.87 -23.58
CA SER A 278 -22.08 3.81 -24.59
C SER A 278 -23.59 4.03 -24.55
N LEU A 279 -24.36 3.08 -23.98
CA LEU A 279 -25.81 3.11 -23.92
C LEU A 279 -26.34 3.57 -22.56
N PHE A 280 -25.64 3.23 -21.46
CA PHE A 280 -26.11 3.48 -20.09
C PHE A 280 -25.37 4.59 -19.35
N HIS A 281 -24.22 5.05 -19.85
CA HIS A 281 -23.44 6.09 -19.19
C HIS A 281 -23.31 7.34 -20.08
N PRO A 282 -23.77 8.51 -19.60
CA PRO A 282 -23.62 9.78 -20.32
C PRO A 282 -22.18 9.99 -20.79
N SER A 283 -22.01 10.57 -21.97
CA SER A 283 -20.70 11.00 -22.49
C SER A 283 -20.07 12.08 -21.61
N SER A 284 -20.87 12.77 -20.79
CA SER A 284 -20.50 13.83 -19.84
C SER A 284 -19.75 13.34 -18.59
N ARG A 285 -19.67 12.03 -18.33
CA ARG A 285 -19.04 11.45 -17.13
C ARG A 285 -17.64 10.87 -17.39
N ASN A 286 -16.91 11.39 -18.37
CA ASN A 286 -15.54 10.93 -18.66
C ASN A 286 -14.48 11.70 -17.86
N ILE A 287 -13.30 11.11 -17.69
CA ILE A 287 -12.22 11.67 -16.84
C ILE A 287 -11.76 13.03 -17.34
N ALA A 288 -11.73 13.25 -18.66
CA ALA A 288 -11.26 14.51 -19.25
C ALA A 288 -12.18 15.71 -18.93
N GLN A 289 -13.47 15.44 -18.72
CA GLN A 289 -14.45 16.45 -18.28
C GLN A 289 -14.45 16.62 -16.76
N LEU A 290 -14.18 15.56 -16.00
CA LEU A 290 -14.18 15.61 -14.53
C LEU A 290 -12.97 16.37 -13.96
N ALA A 291 -11.78 16.20 -14.54
CA ALA A 291 -10.56 16.77 -13.95
C ALA A 291 -9.57 17.29 -15.01
N LYS A 292 -8.85 18.36 -14.65
CA LYS A 292 -7.62 18.76 -15.31
C LYS A 292 -6.46 18.04 -14.63
N ILE A 293 -5.67 17.30 -15.40
CA ILE A 293 -4.56 16.50 -14.89
C ILE A 293 -3.25 17.14 -15.31
N LYS A 294 -2.36 17.34 -14.35
CA LYS A 294 -0.97 17.72 -14.59
C LYS A 294 -0.04 16.60 -14.14
N ILE A 295 1.07 16.43 -14.83
CA ILE A 295 2.11 15.46 -14.50
C ILE A 295 3.48 16.13 -14.47
N MET A 296 4.41 15.57 -13.70
CA MET A 296 5.80 16.02 -13.65
C MET A 296 6.71 14.94 -14.23
N ARG A 297 7.25 15.20 -15.43
CA ARG A 297 8.25 14.32 -16.05
C ARG A 297 9.58 14.39 -15.31
N ARG A 298 10.51 13.50 -15.65
CA ARG A 298 11.86 13.40 -15.04
C ARG A 298 12.62 14.74 -15.01
N HIS A 299 12.39 15.63 -15.97
CA HIS A 299 13.03 16.95 -16.03
C HIS A 299 12.43 18.00 -15.05
N GLY A 300 11.51 17.61 -14.16
CA GLY A 300 11.01 18.45 -13.07
C GLY A 300 9.91 19.45 -13.44
N ASN A 301 9.56 19.59 -14.73
CA ASN A 301 8.54 20.53 -15.18
C ASN A 301 7.12 19.93 -15.15
N TRP A 302 6.16 20.70 -14.62
CA TRP A 302 4.74 20.36 -14.68
C TRP A 302 4.17 20.60 -16.09
N GLU A 303 3.57 19.58 -16.69
CA GLU A 303 2.86 19.67 -17.96
C GLU A 303 1.40 19.21 -17.84
N ASN A 304 0.53 19.65 -18.75
CA ASN A 304 -0.85 19.18 -18.79
C ASN A 304 -0.91 17.81 -19.49
N LEU A 305 -1.51 16.82 -18.83
CA LEU A 305 -1.75 15.51 -19.43
C LEU A 305 -3.07 15.52 -20.22
N ILE A 306 -2.99 15.25 -21.53
CA ILE A 306 -4.16 15.16 -22.40
C ILE A 306 -4.83 13.80 -22.23
N ILE A 307 -6.07 13.81 -21.72
CA ILE A 307 -6.87 12.60 -21.54
C ILE A 307 -7.87 12.47 -22.70
N PRO A 308 -7.85 11.36 -23.46
CA PRO A 308 -8.87 11.12 -24.49
C PRO A 308 -10.27 11.06 -23.87
N GLN A 309 -11.27 11.69 -24.50
CA GLN A 309 -12.65 11.72 -24.00
C GLN A 309 -13.28 10.33 -23.84
N SER A 310 -12.73 9.30 -24.51
CA SER A 310 -13.16 7.91 -24.34
C SER A 310 -12.80 7.30 -22.97
N ILE A 311 -11.88 7.91 -22.20
CA ILE A 311 -11.39 7.36 -20.93
C ILE A 311 -12.37 7.65 -19.81
N ARG A 312 -12.88 6.59 -19.18
CA ARG A 312 -13.87 6.62 -18.09
C ARG A 312 -13.29 6.18 -16.73
N SER A 313 -12.09 5.61 -16.73
CA SER A 313 -11.35 5.27 -15.52
C SER A 313 -9.87 5.52 -15.73
N ILE A 314 -9.20 5.98 -14.68
CA ILE A 314 -7.76 6.19 -14.64
C ILE A 314 -7.17 5.47 -13.44
N VAL A 315 -6.02 4.83 -13.65
CA VAL A 315 -5.29 4.07 -12.63
C VAL A 315 -3.84 4.53 -12.64
N CYS A 316 -3.34 4.94 -11.48
CA CYS A 316 -1.93 5.21 -11.23
C CYS A 316 -1.35 3.98 -10.53
N LEU A 317 -0.49 3.25 -11.23
CA LEU A 317 0.07 1.96 -10.80
C LEU A 317 1.48 2.18 -10.29
N ASN A 318 1.81 1.51 -9.19
CA ASN A 318 3.18 1.33 -8.70
C ASN A 318 3.68 -0.10 -8.95
N LEU A 319 2.76 -1.06 -9.06
CA LEU A 319 3.08 -2.46 -9.32
C LEU A 319 2.75 -2.84 -10.77
N PRO A 320 3.52 -3.78 -11.36
CA PRO A 320 3.26 -4.27 -12.71
C PRO A 320 1.94 -5.06 -12.80
N SER A 321 1.39 -5.49 -11.67
CA SER A 321 0.12 -6.21 -11.62
C SER A 321 -1.02 -5.35 -11.07
N PHE A 322 -2.24 -5.66 -11.47
CA PHE A 322 -3.50 -5.04 -11.03
C PHE A 322 -4.61 -6.10 -10.95
N SER A 323 -5.57 -5.91 -10.03
CA SER A 323 -6.79 -6.73 -9.94
C SER A 323 -6.57 -8.25 -10.05
N GLY A 324 -5.74 -8.83 -9.17
CA GLY A 324 -5.52 -10.28 -9.17
C GLY A 324 -4.55 -10.76 -10.25
N GLY A 325 -3.60 -9.92 -10.65
CA GLY A 325 -2.46 -10.33 -11.46
C GLY A 325 -2.51 -9.96 -12.95
N LEU A 326 -3.44 -9.10 -13.36
CA LEU A 326 -3.48 -8.54 -14.72
C LEU A 326 -2.38 -7.49 -14.87
N ASN A 327 -1.88 -7.24 -16.09
CA ASN A 327 -0.86 -6.23 -16.33
C ASN A 327 -1.42 -5.08 -17.20
N PRO A 328 -1.93 -3.98 -16.60
CA PRO A 328 -2.51 -2.88 -17.36
C PRO A 328 -1.50 -2.14 -18.23
N TRP A 329 -0.25 -2.08 -17.78
CA TRP A 329 0.81 -1.38 -18.48
C TRP A 329 1.33 -2.19 -19.68
N GLY A 330 1.35 -3.51 -19.56
CA GLY A 330 1.93 -4.42 -20.55
C GLY A 330 3.41 -4.12 -20.82
N ARG A 331 3.85 -4.38 -22.05
CA ARG A 331 5.21 -4.05 -22.51
C ARG A 331 5.14 -2.92 -23.54
N PRO A 332 5.67 -1.71 -23.25
CA PRO A 332 5.77 -0.65 -24.24
C PRO A 332 6.54 -1.13 -25.49
N ASN A 333 6.08 -0.74 -26.67
CA ASN A 333 6.77 -1.08 -27.91
C ASN A 333 8.08 -0.26 -28.00
N PRO A 334 9.25 -0.90 -28.16
CA PRO A 334 10.54 -0.20 -28.22
C PRO A 334 10.58 0.93 -29.26
N LYS A 335 9.88 0.78 -30.39
CA LYS A 335 9.83 1.79 -31.46
C LYS A 335 8.96 3.01 -31.12
N LYS A 336 8.01 2.88 -30.19
CA LYS A 336 7.13 3.97 -29.71
C LYS A 336 7.60 4.56 -28.38
N THR A 337 8.53 3.91 -27.68
CA THR A 337 9.16 4.39 -26.45
C THR A 337 9.89 5.71 -26.65
N CYS A 338 10.57 5.89 -27.79
CA CYS A 338 11.35 7.09 -28.10
C CYS A 338 10.50 8.37 -28.29
N GLN A 339 9.18 8.26 -28.52
CA GLN A 339 8.29 9.42 -28.69
C GLN A 339 7.53 9.82 -27.42
N ARG A 340 7.48 8.96 -26.39
CA ARG A 340 6.64 9.17 -25.19
C ARG A 340 7.37 8.90 -23.87
N ASP A 341 8.65 8.58 -23.93
CA ASP A 341 9.52 8.25 -22.79
C ASP A 341 8.96 7.14 -21.88
N LEU A 342 8.27 6.14 -22.46
CA LEU A 342 7.64 5.06 -21.71
C LEU A 342 8.59 3.88 -21.53
N THR A 343 8.95 3.55 -20.28
CA THR A 343 9.79 2.39 -19.96
C THR A 343 8.95 1.20 -19.49
N PRO A 344 9.53 -0.02 -19.42
CA PRO A 344 8.98 -1.09 -18.61
C PRO A 344 8.72 -0.60 -17.17
N PRO A 345 7.74 -1.22 -16.47
CA PRO A 345 7.42 -0.84 -15.10
C PRO A 345 8.46 -1.44 -14.16
N TYR A 346 8.95 -0.62 -13.23
CA TYR A 346 9.84 -1.00 -12.14
C TYR A 346 9.19 -0.61 -10.82
N VAL A 347 9.52 -1.31 -9.74
CA VAL A 347 8.92 -1.02 -8.43
C VAL A 347 9.71 0.00 -7.62
N ASP A 348 10.86 0.45 -8.11
CA ASP A 348 11.84 1.27 -7.38
C ASP A 348 12.56 2.30 -8.28
N ASP A 349 11.90 2.78 -9.34
CA ASP A 349 12.45 3.77 -10.29
C ASP A 349 11.96 5.22 -10.07
N GLY A 350 11.15 5.45 -9.05
CA GLY A 350 10.58 6.74 -8.69
C GLY A 350 9.46 7.20 -9.62
N LEU A 351 8.87 6.30 -10.41
CA LEU A 351 7.80 6.61 -11.37
C LEU A 351 6.53 5.80 -11.13
N ILE A 352 5.38 6.41 -11.43
CA ILE A 352 4.08 5.75 -11.52
C ILE A 352 3.61 5.66 -12.96
N GLU A 353 3.03 4.51 -13.30
CA GLU A 353 2.37 4.29 -14.58
C GLU A 353 0.90 4.77 -14.54
N ILE A 354 0.55 5.71 -15.41
CA ILE A 354 -0.81 6.20 -15.56
C ILE A 354 -1.48 5.50 -16.75
N VAL A 355 -2.53 4.72 -16.46
CA VAL A 355 -3.28 3.92 -17.43
C VAL A 355 -4.76 4.33 -17.43
N GLY A 356 -5.35 4.43 -18.62
CA GLY A 356 -6.77 4.74 -18.80
C GLY A 356 -7.59 3.57 -19.36
N PHE A 357 -8.81 3.39 -18.85
CA PHE A 357 -9.79 2.42 -19.32
C PHE A 357 -11.03 3.09 -19.92
N ARG A 358 -11.62 2.45 -20.94
CA ARG A 358 -12.75 3.02 -21.72
C ARG A 358 -14.09 2.44 -21.29
N ASN A 359 -14.12 1.15 -21.02
CA ASN A 359 -15.30 0.35 -20.66
C ASN A 359 -14.83 -1.00 -20.09
N ALA A 360 -15.77 -1.85 -19.66
CA ALA A 360 -15.45 -3.18 -19.15
C ALA A 360 -14.77 -4.07 -20.20
N TRP A 361 -15.10 -3.93 -21.49
CA TRP A 361 -14.44 -4.64 -22.59
C TRP A 361 -12.94 -4.34 -22.66
N HIS A 362 -12.56 -3.07 -22.51
CA HIS A 362 -11.16 -2.67 -22.47
C HIS A 362 -10.43 -3.23 -21.22
N GLY A 363 -11.16 -3.46 -20.12
CA GLY A 363 -10.64 -4.20 -18.96
C GLY A 363 -10.40 -5.68 -19.26
N LEU A 364 -11.31 -6.35 -19.99
CA LEU A 364 -11.15 -7.75 -20.39
C LEU A 364 -9.98 -7.98 -21.35
N VAL A 365 -9.58 -6.96 -22.13
CA VAL A 365 -8.40 -7.05 -23.01
C VAL A 365 -7.17 -7.48 -22.21
N LEU A 366 -7.05 -7.12 -20.93
CA LEU A 366 -5.93 -7.53 -20.06
C LEU A 366 -5.81 -9.04 -19.84
N LEU A 367 -6.83 -9.84 -20.17
CA LEU A 367 -6.76 -11.30 -20.13
C LEU A 367 -5.98 -11.88 -21.33
N THR A 368 -5.77 -11.07 -22.37
CA THR A 368 -4.98 -11.47 -23.54
C THR A 368 -3.48 -11.23 -23.29
N PRO A 369 -2.56 -12.06 -23.83
CA PRO A 369 -1.12 -11.95 -23.55
C PRO A 369 -0.48 -10.59 -23.85
N ASN A 370 -1.03 -9.83 -24.81
CA ASN A 370 -0.56 -8.50 -25.20
C ASN A 370 -1.54 -7.37 -24.84
N GLY A 371 -2.56 -7.72 -24.07
CA GLY A 371 -3.59 -6.78 -23.65
C GLY A 371 -3.04 -5.75 -22.68
N HIS A 372 -3.34 -4.48 -22.93
CA HIS A 372 -2.96 -3.39 -22.06
C HIS A 372 -4.02 -2.30 -22.10
N GLY A 373 -4.08 -1.49 -21.04
CA GLY A 373 -4.91 -0.29 -21.03
C GLY A 373 -4.32 0.81 -21.92
N THR A 374 -4.98 1.97 -22.00
CA THR A 374 -4.40 3.12 -22.71
C THR A 374 -3.30 3.72 -21.85
N ARG A 375 -2.03 3.58 -22.26
CA ARG A 375 -0.88 4.22 -21.59
C ARG A 375 -0.95 5.73 -21.78
N LEU A 376 -1.15 6.46 -20.68
CA LEU A 376 -1.30 7.91 -20.69
C LEU A 376 0.03 8.60 -20.38
N ALA A 377 0.72 8.17 -19.32
CA ALA A 377 2.00 8.73 -18.92
C ALA A 377 2.75 7.79 -17.97
N GLN A 378 4.05 8.06 -17.79
CA GLN A 378 4.88 7.55 -16.71
C GLN A 378 5.54 8.77 -16.06
N THR A 379 5.38 8.98 -14.75
CA THR A 379 5.63 10.28 -14.12
C THR A 379 6.05 10.15 -12.66
N SER A 380 6.81 11.12 -12.13
CA SER A 380 7.17 11.14 -10.71
C SER A 380 6.12 11.87 -9.85
N ARG A 381 5.30 12.74 -10.43
CA ARG A 381 4.16 13.36 -9.71
C ARG A 381 2.95 13.48 -10.62
N VAL A 382 1.75 13.44 -10.03
CA VAL A 382 0.50 13.73 -10.74
C VAL A 382 -0.42 14.56 -9.87
N ARG A 383 -1.07 15.56 -10.47
CA ARG A 383 -2.05 16.43 -9.81
C ARG A 383 -3.37 16.41 -10.57
N PHE A 384 -4.43 16.04 -9.87
CA PHE A 384 -5.81 16.12 -10.35
C PHE A 384 -6.46 17.37 -9.76
N LYS A 385 -6.96 18.25 -10.63
CA LYS A 385 -7.80 19.39 -10.25
C LYS A 385 -9.20 19.18 -10.81
N PHE A 386 -10.17 18.91 -9.94
CA PHE A 386 -11.55 18.63 -10.35
C PHE A 386 -12.25 19.90 -10.83
N ARG A 387 -13.08 19.75 -11.86
CA ARG A 387 -13.86 20.85 -12.43
C ARG A 387 -15.16 21.04 -11.66
N LYS A 388 -15.49 22.31 -11.39
CA LYS A 388 -16.73 22.71 -10.72
C LYS A 388 -17.96 22.29 -11.54
N GLY A 389 -18.96 21.73 -10.88
CA GLY A 389 -20.24 21.34 -11.49
C GLY A 389 -20.16 20.19 -12.50
N ALA A 390 -19.02 19.51 -12.65
CA ALA A 390 -18.86 18.44 -13.62
C ALA A 390 -19.62 17.15 -13.23
N ALA A 391 -19.67 16.85 -11.94
CA ALA A 391 -20.51 15.82 -11.33
C ALA A 391 -20.64 16.11 -9.82
N ASP A 392 -21.61 15.48 -9.18
CA ASP A 392 -21.83 15.53 -7.73
C ASP A 392 -20.79 14.73 -6.95
N HIS A 393 -20.37 13.59 -7.51
CA HIS A 393 -19.33 12.73 -6.93
C HIS A 393 -18.58 11.92 -7.98
N THR A 394 -17.46 11.32 -7.56
CA THR A 394 -16.77 10.24 -8.27
C THR A 394 -16.45 9.11 -7.29
N PHE A 395 -16.02 7.97 -7.81
CA PHE A 395 -15.54 6.87 -6.99
C PHE A 395 -14.02 6.79 -7.11
N MET A 396 -13.37 6.54 -5.98
CA MET A 396 -11.92 6.44 -5.88
C MET A 396 -11.53 5.20 -5.09
N ARG A 397 -10.29 4.76 -5.25
CA ARG A 397 -9.75 3.57 -4.60
C ARG A 397 -8.25 3.70 -4.37
N ILE A 398 -7.80 3.28 -3.20
CA ILE A 398 -6.38 3.17 -2.82
C ILE A 398 -6.14 1.75 -2.31
N ASP A 399 -5.16 1.04 -2.87
CA ASP A 399 -4.68 -0.28 -2.40
C ASP A 399 -5.77 -1.31 -2.05
N GLY A 400 -6.89 -1.24 -2.79
CA GLY A 400 -8.01 -2.14 -2.64
C GLY A 400 -9.23 -1.57 -1.92
N GLU A 401 -9.09 -0.43 -1.23
CA GLU A 401 -10.11 0.22 -0.40
C GLU A 401 -10.81 1.35 -1.16
N PRO A 402 -12.10 1.20 -1.51
CA PRO A 402 -12.83 2.18 -2.31
C PRO A 402 -13.66 3.14 -1.45
N TRP A 403 -13.85 4.38 -1.93
CA TRP A 403 -14.79 5.35 -1.35
C TRP A 403 -15.50 6.17 -2.42
N LYS A 404 -16.59 6.82 -2.02
CA LYS A 404 -17.36 7.75 -2.85
C LYS A 404 -16.92 9.18 -2.51
N GLN A 405 -16.25 9.86 -3.43
CA GLN A 405 -15.68 11.20 -3.23
C GLN A 405 -16.62 12.29 -3.77
N PRO A 406 -17.12 13.20 -2.92
CA PRO A 406 -17.80 14.42 -3.35
C PRO A 406 -16.90 15.30 -4.22
N LEU A 407 -17.49 15.89 -5.26
CA LEU A 407 -16.81 16.78 -6.20
C LEU A 407 -17.30 18.23 -6.02
N PRO A 408 -16.53 19.24 -6.47
CA PRO A 408 -16.88 20.62 -6.23
C PRO A 408 -18.10 21.06 -7.06
N MET A 409 -19.09 21.68 -6.41
CA MET A 409 -20.29 22.20 -7.06
C MET A 409 -20.19 23.71 -7.36
N ASP A 410 -19.90 24.52 -6.33
CA ASP A 410 -19.87 25.99 -6.43
C ASP A 410 -18.44 26.53 -6.44
N ASP A 411 -18.10 27.47 -5.55
CA ASP A 411 -16.76 28.07 -5.45
C ASP A 411 -15.67 27.12 -4.97
N ASP A 412 -16.04 25.88 -4.66
CA ASP A 412 -15.19 24.88 -4.05
C ASP A 412 -14.15 24.34 -5.02
N THR A 413 -13.04 23.86 -4.47
CA THR A 413 -12.04 23.11 -5.23
C THR A 413 -11.74 21.79 -4.55
N VAL A 414 -11.62 20.73 -5.35
CA VAL A 414 -11.05 19.47 -4.89
C VAL A 414 -9.78 19.23 -5.70
N THR A 415 -8.68 18.97 -5.00
CA THR A 415 -7.40 18.64 -5.63
C THR A 415 -6.80 17.40 -5.00
N ILE A 416 -6.23 16.52 -5.82
CA ILE A 416 -5.44 15.38 -5.37
C ILE A 416 -4.04 15.52 -5.97
N GLU A 417 -3.02 15.40 -5.14
CA GLU A 417 -1.64 15.30 -5.57
C GLU A 417 -1.08 13.95 -5.12
N ILE A 418 -0.42 13.26 -6.04
CA ILE A 418 0.33 12.04 -5.78
C ILE A 418 1.80 12.34 -6.07
N SER A 419 2.65 12.00 -5.11
CA SER A 419 4.10 12.23 -5.18
C SER A 419 4.87 11.08 -4.55
N PRO A 420 6.17 10.91 -4.88
CA PRO A 420 6.97 9.84 -4.31
C PRO A 420 7.18 10.09 -2.82
N SER A 421 7.22 9.00 -2.06
CA SER A 421 7.55 8.98 -0.64
C SER A 421 8.70 8.00 -0.40
N ARG A 422 8.92 7.61 0.86
CA ARG A 422 10.04 6.75 1.27
C ARG A 422 9.89 5.33 0.73
N GLN A 423 10.98 4.69 0.33
CA GLN A 423 10.95 3.29 -0.04
C GLN A 423 10.88 2.38 1.19
N VAL A 424 10.16 1.27 1.08
CA VAL A 424 10.18 0.18 2.06
C VAL A 424 10.82 -1.07 1.42
N THR A 425 11.21 -2.03 2.26
CA THR A 425 11.77 -3.29 1.76
C THR A 425 10.72 -4.38 1.82
N MET A 426 10.47 -5.05 0.69
CA MET A 426 9.63 -6.23 0.57
C MET A 426 10.49 -7.48 0.42
N LEU A 427 9.98 -8.61 0.88
CA LEU A 427 10.56 -9.92 0.59
C LEU A 427 9.96 -10.46 -0.72
N ALA A 428 10.84 -10.79 -1.65
CA ALA A 428 10.52 -11.35 -2.96
C ALA A 428 10.84 -12.86 -2.99
N ALA A 429 9.82 -13.67 -3.28
CA ALA A 429 9.98 -15.10 -3.52
C ALA A 429 10.59 -15.35 -4.93
N PRO A 430 11.15 -16.54 -5.20
CA PRO A 430 11.75 -16.84 -6.51
C PRO A 430 10.84 -16.61 -7.73
N SER A 431 9.52 -16.73 -7.56
CA SER A 431 8.49 -16.46 -8.57
C SER A 431 8.05 -14.99 -8.65
N CYS A 432 8.87 -14.05 -8.16
CA CYS A 432 8.58 -12.62 -8.21
C CYS A 432 8.37 -12.12 -9.65
N GLN A 433 7.34 -11.30 -9.84
CA GLN A 433 7.06 -10.66 -11.14
C GLN A 433 7.57 -9.23 -11.21
N SER A 434 7.74 -8.62 -10.04
CA SER A 434 8.30 -7.27 -9.90
C SER A 434 9.76 -7.25 -10.28
N ARG A 435 10.19 -6.13 -10.86
CA ARG A 435 11.57 -5.91 -11.30
C ARG A 435 12.10 -4.67 -10.64
N SER A 436 13.33 -4.78 -10.15
CA SER A 436 14.10 -3.64 -9.69
C SER A 436 14.84 -3.02 -10.87
N VAL A 437 14.92 -1.70 -10.92
CA VAL A 437 15.76 -0.99 -11.89
C VAL A 437 17.25 -1.29 -11.68
N TYR A 438 17.63 -1.70 -10.47
CA TYR A 438 18.99 -2.09 -10.07
C TYR A 438 19.30 -3.58 -10.30
N ASP A 439 18.36 -4.36 -10.84
CA ASP A 439 18.63 -5.75 -11.22
C ASP A 439 19.66 -5.80 -12.37
N PRO A 440 20.74 -6.60 -12.28
CA PRO A 440 21.74 -6.71 -13.36
C PRO A 440 21.18 -7.18 -14.70
N SER A 441 19.98 -7.77 -14.73
CA SER A 441 19.27 -8.14 -15.97
C SER A 441 18.41 -7.02 -16.57
N SER A 442 18.29 -5.89 -15.88
CA SER A 442 17.64 -4.69 -16.41
C SER A 442 18.52 -4.08 -17.52
N PRO A 443 17.93 -3.55 -18.62
CA PRO A 443 18.69 -2.87 -19.65
C PRO A 443 19.51 -1.75 -19.01
N VAL A 444 20.84 -1.93 -18.99
CA VAL A 444 21.81 -1.03 -18.37
C VAL A 444 21.61 0.37 -18.91
N ARG A 445 21.27 1.31 -18.03
CA ARG A 445 21.57 2.71 -18.25
C ARG A 445 22.94 2.97 -17.64
N TYR A 446 23.94 3.17 -18.48
CA TYR A 446 25.14 3.87 -18.04
C TYR A 446 24.73 5.33 -17.76
N SER A 447 24.52 5.65 -16.49
CA SER A 447 24.83 6.97 -15.98
C SER A 447 26.00 6.76 -15.03
N ASN A 448 27.20 7.05 -15.52
CA ASN A 448 28.34 7.32 -14.65
C ASN A 448 27.98 8.59 -13.87
N ASP A 449 27.48 8.44 -12.66
CA ASP A 449 27.63 9.45 -11.62
C ASP A 449 28.25 8.69 -10.44
N ASP A 450 29.58 8.65 -10.43
CA ASP A 450 30.36 8.42 -9.24
C ASP A 450 30.15 9.62 -8.30
N ASP A 451 29.05 9.63 -7.56
CA ASP A 451 28.86 10.56 -6.44
C ASP A 451 28.87 9.79 -5.14
N ASN A 452 30.09 9.42 -4.75
CA ASN A 452 30.43 9.17 -3.38
C ASN A 452 30.58 10.55 -2.69
N SER A 453 29.45 11.16 -2.30
CA SER A 453 29.47 12.26 -1.33
C SER A 453 28.36 12.07 -0.31
N SER A 454 28.77 11.74 0.90
CA SER A 454 28.00 11.94 2.11
C SER A 454 27.91 13.44 2.37
N SER A 455 26.85 14.08 1.91
CA SER A 455 26.40 15.35 2.47
C SER A 455 25.07 15.10 3.16
N GLU A 456 25.12 15.10 4.49
CA GLU A 456 23.95 15.33 5.33
C GLU A 456 23.46 16.76 5.01
N ASP A 457 22.60 16.90 4.01
CA ASP A 457 21.79 18.10 3.86
C ASP A 457 20.74 18.04 4.98
N GLU A 458 20.95 18.81 6.05
CA GLU A 458 19.93 19.11 7.05
C GLU A 458 18.70 19.69 6.32
N LEU A 459 17.69 18.84 6.12
CA LEU A 459 16.40 19.27 5.61
C LEU A 459 15.68 20.04 6.72
N PRO A 460 15.06 21.20 6.42
CA PRO A 460 14.33 21.95 7.44
C PRO A 460 13.21 21.08 8.05
N ASP A 461 13.11 21.02 9.38
CA ASP A 461 12.15 20.22 10.16
C ASP A 461 10.69 20.30 9.63
N ASP A 462 10.30 21.43 9.03
CA ASP A 462 8.96 21.64 8.46
C ASP A 462 8.68 20.79 7.19
N LEU A 463 9.67 20.14 6.57
CA LEU A 463 9.51 19.18 5.47
C LEU A 463 9.43 17.73 5.92
N GLU A 464 9.90 17.40 7.13
CA GLU A 464 9.84 16.04 7.67
C GLU A 464 8.43 15.64 8.09
N GLU A 465 7.66 16.57 8.66
CA GLU A 465 6.22 16.35 8.92
C GLU A 465 5.42 16.09 7.63
N LYS A 466 5.92 16.54 6.47
CA LYS A 466 5.23 16.47 5.17
C LYS A 466 5.28 15.10 4.48
N ARG A 467 6.00 14.10 5.02
CA ARG A 467 6.14 12.77 4.36
C ARG A 467 5.54 11.58 5.12
N LYS A 468 4.97 11.78 6.32
CA LYS A 468 4.29 10.71 7.06
C LYS A 468 2.88 10.49 6.53
N PHE A 469 2.49 9.24 6.39
CA PHE A 469 1.18 8.82 5.89
C PHE A 469 0.07 9.00 6.92
N GLY A 470 0.38 8.92 8.22
CA GLY A 470 -0.59 8.98 9.32
C GLY A 470 -1.15 7.61 9.72
N ALA A 471 -0.48 6.53 9.29
CA ALA A 471 -0.86 5.14 9.53
C ALA A 471 -0.66 4.71 11.00
N ALA A 472 0.32 5.30 11.70
CA ALA A 472 0.56 5.07 13.12
C ALA A 472 -0.33 5.98 14.02
N GLU A 473 -0.94 5.40 15.06
CA GLU A 473 -1.87 6.11 15.96
C GLU A 473 -1.16 7.15 16.83
N SER A 474 0.15 7.01 17.06
CA SER A 474 0.98 8.00 17.76
C SER A 474 0.90 9.40 17.15
N PHE A 475 0.47 9.53 15.89
CA PHE A 475 0.25 10.80 15.19
C PHE A 475 -1.21 11.28 15.18
N LYS A 476 -2.15 10.49 15.73
CA LYS A 476 -3.59 10.80 15.79
C LYS A 476 -4.01 11.42 17.13
N LEU A 477 -3.10 11.53 18.10
CA LEU A 477 -3.39 12.20 19.36
C LEU A 477 -3.61 13.70 19.10
N PRO A 478 -4.75 14.29 19.51
CA PRO A 478 -4.91 15.73 19.51
C PRO A 478 -4.01 16.34 20.61
N ASP A 479 -3.32 17.44 20.29
CA ASP A 479 -2.61 18.29 21.27
C ASP A 479 -3.61 18.90 22.25
N VAL A 480 -4.05 18.14 23.25
CA VAL A 480 -4.61 18.69 24.48
C VAL A 480 -3.97 17.98 25.67
N VAL A 481 -2.65 18.08 25.75
CA VAL A 481 -1.96 18.09 27.05
C VAL A 481 -0.86 19.14 26.91
N GLU A 482 -1.13 20.34 27.40
CA GLU A 482 -0.08 21.29 27.73
C GLU A 482 0.90 20.59 28.69
N ILE A 483 2.11 20.31 28.21
CA ILE A 483 3.23 19.90 29.06
C ILE A 483 3.74 21.18 29.74
N SER A 484 3.02 21.65 30.74
CA SER A 484 3.44 22.76 31.62
C SER A 484 3.33 22.41 33.11
N HIS A 485 3.01 21.17 33.47
CA HIS A 485 2.90 20.75 34.89
C HIS A 485 3.54 19.39 35.18
N LEU A 486 4.81 19.24 34.82
CA LEU A 486 5.73 18.31 35.50
C LEU A 486 7.05 19.05 35.72
N SER A 487 7.08 19.87 36.76
CA SER A 487 8.29 20.33 37.46
C SER A 487 8.27 19.75 38.86
#